data_AF-A0A1H0LMW2-F1
#
_entry.id   AF-A0A1H0LMW2-F1
#
_cell.length_a   1.000
_cell.length_b   1.000
_cell.length_c   1.000
_cell.angle_alpha   90.00
_cell.angle_beta   90.00
_cell.angle_gamma   90.00
#
_symmetry.space_group_name_H-M   'P 1'
#
loop_
_entity.id
_entity.type
_entity.pdbx_description
1 polymer ?
#
loop_
_entity_poly.entity_id
_entity_poly.type
_entity_poly.pdbx_seq_one_letter_code
_entity_poly.pdbx_strand_id
1 'polypeptide(L)' 'MSRPEVRSKPCAYCGRPFTDRKRWSGRDQWDQVLYCSRGCRANAAKQRRHA' A
#
# COMPACT_ATOMS: atom_id res chain seq x y z
N MET A 1 12.42 -16.35 19.60
CA MET A 1 12.07 -16.85 18.25
C MET A 1 11.41 -15.74 17.44
N SER A 2 11.79 -15.67 16.17
CA SER A 2 11.75 -14.50 15.29
C SER A 2 10.34 -14.07 14.91
N ARG A 3 10.07 -12.76 15.04
CA ARG A 3 8.80 -12.12 14.65
C ARG A 3 8.64 -12.27 13.13
N PRO A 4 7.47 -12.72 12.62
CA PRO A 4 7.27 -12.80 11.17
C PRO A 4 7.48 -11.41 10.59
N GLU A 5 8.47 -11.27 9.71
CA GLU A 5 8.78 -10.03 9.01
C GLU A 5 7.66 -9.74 8.02
N VAL A 6 6.61 -9.12 8.54
CA VAL A 6 5.52 -8.61 7.73
C VAL A 6 6.08 -7.49 6.86
N ARG A 7 6.13 -7.72 5.56
CA ARG A 7 6.53 -6.70 4.58
C ARG A 7 5.71 -5.45 4.84
N SER A 8 6.40 -4.36 5.13
CA SER A 8 5.78 -3.05 5.36
C SER A 8 6.27 -2.11 4.27
N LYS A 9 5.34 -1.49 3.54
CA LYS A 9 5.65 -0.54 2.46
C LYS A 9 5.13 0.85 2.85
N PRO A 10 5.81 1.94 2.47
CA PRO A 10 5.27 3.29 2.65
C PRO A 10 4.18 3.57 1.62
N CYS A 11 3.11 4.25 2.04
CA CYS A 11 2.06 4.69 1.11
C CYS A 11 2.57 5.83 0.22
N ALA A 12 2.49 5.68 -1.11
CA ALA A 12 2.93 6.69 -2.08
C ALA A 12 2.11 7.99 -2.05
N TYR A 13 1.00 8.04 -1.30
CA TYR A 13 0.16 9.23 -1.15
C TYR A 13 0.33 9.92 0.20
N CYS A 14 0.24 9.17 1.30
CA CYS A 14 0.27 9.74 2.66
C CYS A 14 1.54 9.42 3.45
N GLY A 15 2.48 8.67 2.89
CA GLY A 15 3.74 8.28 3.55
C GLY A 15 3.58 7.30 4.72
N ARG A 16 2.35 6.95 5.12
CA ARG A 16 2.12 6.06 6.26
C ARG A 16 2.63 4.65 5.95
N PRO A 17 3.40 4.01 6.86
CA PRO A 17 3.78 2.62 6.73
C PRO A 17 2.52 1.76 6.88
N PHE A 18 2.33 0.82 5.95
CA PHE A 18 1.26 -0.16 6.05
C PHE A 18 1.80 -1.56 5.84
N THR A 19 1.25 -2.47 6.61
CA THR A 19 1.67 -3.86 6.68
C THR A 19 0.93 -4.68 5.64
N ASP A 20 1.63 -5.64 5.02
CA ASP A 20 0.98 -6.60 4.16
C ASP A 20 -0.11 -7.38 4.92
N ARG A 21 -1.26 -7.52 4.28
CA ARG A 21 -2.35 -8.34 4.79
C ARG A 21 -2.26 -9.68 4.07
N LYS A 22 -2.42 -10.80 4.78
CA LYS A 22 -2.43 -12.17 4.20
C LYS A 22 -3.23 -12.31 2.89
N ARG A 23 -4.28 -11.51 2.70
CA ARG A 23 -5.13 -11.48 1.49
C ARG A 23 -4.40 -10.96 0.23
N TRP A 24 -3.37 -10.15 0.39
CA TRP A 24 -2.59 -9.53 -0.70
C TRP A 24 -1.38 -10.39 -1.07
N SER A 25 -0.63 -10.90 -0.08
CA SER A 25 0.40 -11.92 -0.31
C SER A 25 -0.12 -13.16 -1.03
N GLY A 26 -1.34 -13.63 -0.71
CA GLY A 26 -1.94 -14.78 -1.37
C GLY A 26 -2.43 -14.53 -2.81
N ARG A 27 -2.37 -13.28 -3.30
CA ARG A 27 -2.81 -12.92 -4.66
C ARG A 27 -1.69 -12.38 -5.56
N ASP A 28 -0.45 -12.39 -5.10
CA ASP A 28 0.70 -11.73 -5.78
C ASP A 28 0.51 -10.20 -5.99
N GLN A 29 -0.62 -9.65 -5.53
CA GLN A 29 -0.98 -8.26 -5.74
C GLN A 29 -0.19 -7.30 -4.85
N TRP A 30 0.52 -7.80 -3.82
CA TRP A 30 1.31 -6.97 -2.90
C TRP A 30 2.36 -6.10 -3.60
N ASP A 31 2.88 -6.54 -4.75
CA ASP A 31 3.85 -5.73 -5.50
C ASP A 31 3.22 -4.53 -6.20
N GLN A 32 1.95 -4.65 -6.59
CA GLN A 32 1.18 -3.58 -7.23
C GLN A 32 0.50 -2.63 -6.22
N VAL A 33 0.48 -2.97 -4.92
CA VAL A 33 -0.13 -2.13 -3.88
C VAL A 33 0.86 -1.05 -3.43
N LEU A 34 0.65 0.16 -3.94
CA LEU A 34 1.41 1.37 -3.57
C LEU A 34 0.72 2.24 -2.51
N TYR A 35 -0.54 1.91 -2.17
CA TYR A 35 -1.40 2.77 -1.35
C TYR A 35 -2.01 1.99 -0.19
N CYS A 36 -1.98 2.58 1.01
CA CYS A 36 -2.54 1.96 2.22
C CYS A 36 -4.06 1.79 2.19
N SER A 37 -4.75 2.51 1.32
CA SER A 37 -6.21 2.50 1.20
C SER A 37 -6.67 2.81 -0.22
N ARG A 38 -7.89 2.38 -0.55
CA ARG A 38 -8.56 2.76 -1.80
C ARG A 38 -8.73 4.28 -1.93
N GLY A 39 -8.95 4.98 -0.81
CA GLY A 39 -9.05 6.44 -0.78
C GLY A 39 -7.74 7.12 -1.18
N CYS A 40 -6.61 6.65 -0.65
CA CYS A 40 -5.28 7.15 -1.04
C CYS A 40 -5.00 6.94 -2.54
N ARG A 41 -5.36 5.76 -3.09
CA ARG A 41 -5.26 5.50 -4.54
C ARG A 41 -6.12 6.46 -5.36
N ALA A 42 -7.37 6.67 -4.97
CA ALA A 42 -8.30 7.56 -5.67
C ALA A 42 -7.83 9.03 -5.60
N ASN A 43 -7.37 9.48 -4.43
CA ASN A 43 -6.86 10.83 -4.25
C ASN A 43 -5.55 11.06 -5.00
N ALA A 44 -4.63 10.08 -5.03
CA ALA A 44 -3.43 10.16 -5.86
C ALA A 44 -3.76 10.31 -7.35
N ALA A 45 -4.77 9.59 -7.84
CA ALA A 45 -5.26 9.72 -9.21
C ALA A 45 -5.91 11.09 -9.48
N LYS A 46 -6.57 11.69 -8.48
CA LYS A 46 -7.11 13.06 -8.57
C LYS A 46 -6.02 14.11 -8.53
N GLN A 47 -5.00 13.98 -7.66
CA GLN A 47 -3.88 14.92 -7.57
C GLN A 47 -3.17 15.06 -8.92
N ARG A 48 -2.94 13.94 -9.63
CA ARG A 48 -2.32 13.95 -10.98
C ARG A 48 -3.12 14.70 -12.05
N ARG A 49 -4.43 14.93 -11.85
CA ARG A 49 -5.29 15.66 -12.80
C ARG A 49 -5.37 17.16 -12.50
N HIS A 50 -4.89 17.57 -11.33
CA HIS A 50 -4.88 18.96 -10.87
C HIS A 50 -3.53 19.65 -11.08
N ALA A 51 -2.56 18.96 -11.68
CA ALA A 51 -1.26 19.49 -12.09
C ALA A 51 -1.24 19.77 -13.58
#